data_AF-A0A7X0VV96-F1
#
_entry.id   AF-A0A7X0VV96-F1
#
_cell.length_a   1.000
_cell.length_b   1.000
_cell.length_c   1.000
_cell.angle_alpha   90.00
_cell.angle_beta   90.00
_cell.angle_gamma   90.00
#
_symmetry.space_group_name_H-M   'P 1'
#
loop_
_entity.id
_entity.type
_entity.pdbx_description
1 polymer ?
#
loop_
_entity_poly.entity_id
_entity_poly.type
_entity_poly.pdbx_seq_one_letter_code
_entity_poly.pdbx_strand_id
1 'polypeptide(L)' 'MEEPHTARIGDNCTLADEIDELRRRMTEEFLKEESFTSESVMEISRRLDRKINEYMRLNFVHNR' A
#
# COMPACT_ATOMS: atom_id res chain seq x y z
N MET A 1 -2.81 17.10 20.28
CA MET A 1 -1.84 16.12 19.76
C MET A 1 -2.49 15.51 18.53
N GLU A 2 -2.26 16.06 17.34
CA GLU A 2 -2.36 15.38 16.03
C GLU A 2 -1.48 16.23 15.10
N GLU A 3 -0.35 15.70 14.65
CA GLU A 3 0.56 16.41 13.76
C GLU A 3 -0.01 16.44 12.33
N PRO A 4 0.06 17.56 11.60
CA PRO A 4 -0.51 17.66 10.27
C PRO A 4 0.33 16.85 9.29
N HIS A 5 -0.32 15.90 8.64
CA HIS A 5 0.25 15.06 7.60
C HIS A 5 0.87 15.95 6.52
N THR A 6 2.19 15.84 6.39
CA THR A 6 3.04 16.61 5.50
C THR A 6 2.58 16.46 4.06
N ALA A 7 1.79 17.42 3.60
CA ALA A 7 1.46 17.54 2.19
C ALA A 7 2.71 17.92 1.39
N ARG A 8 2.89 17.22 0.26
CA ARG A 8 3.75 17.49 -0.92
C ARG A 8 5.12 16.80 -0.93
N ILE A 9 5.25 15.71 -1.71
CA ILE A 9 6.28 15.53 -2.76
C ILE A 9 5.63 14.70 -3.91
N GLY A 10 5.86 15.08 -5.17
CA GLY A 10 5.12 14.62 -6.35
C GLY A 10 5.24 13.13 -6.70
N ASP A 11 4.19 12.62 -7.36
CA ASP A 11 3.99 11.35 -8.10
C ASP A 11 4.40 10.01 -7.46
N ASN A 12 5.43 9.98 -6.62
CA ASN A 12 5.86 8.83 -5.82
C ASN A 12 5.13 8.76 -4.48
N CYS A 13 4.65 9.89 -3.93
CA CYS A 13 3.84 9.87 -2.71
C CYS A 13 2.51 9.14 -2.94
N THR A 14 1.87 9.29 -4.10
CA THR A 14 0.61 8.59 -4.41
C THR A 14 0.74 7.07 -4.38
N LEU A 15 1.84 6.51 -4.91
CA LEU A 15 2.05 5.06 -4.86
C LEU A 15 2.38 4.56 -3.45
N ALA A 16 3.19 5.32 -2.70
CA ALA A 16 3.49 5.00 -1.31
C ALA A 16 2.23 5.06 -0.42
N ASP A 17 1.40 6.09 -0.58
CA ASP A 17 0.09 6.23 0.08
C ASP A 17 -0.86 5.09 -0.31
N GLU A 18 -0.93 4.72 -1.59
CA GLU A 18 -1.75 3.58 -2.04
C GLU A 18 -1.28 2.26 -1.43
N ILE A 19 0.04 2.06 -1.28
CA ILE A 19 0.60 0.88 -0.60
C ILE A 19 0.24 0.91 0.89
N ASP A 20 0.31 2.07 1.55
CA ASP A 20 -0.03 2.20 2.96
C ASP A 20 -1.53 1.97 3.22
N GLU A 21 -2.40 2.53 2.38
CA GLU A 21 -3.85 2.31 2.44
C GLU A 21 -4.19 0.82 2.24
N LEU A 22 -3.56 0.16 1.27
CA LEU A 22 -3.75 -1.27 1.02
C LEU A 22 -3.25 -2.12 2.19
N ARG A 23 -2.16 -1.73 2.87
CA ARG A 23 -1.71 -2.40 4.11
C ARG A 23 -2.74 -2.25 5.21
N ARG A 24 -3.25 -1.03 5.43
CA ARG A 24 -4.24 -0.78 6.46
C ARG A 24 -5.52 -1.58 6.23
N ARG A 25 -6.01 -1.60 4.98
CA ARG A 25 -7.15 -2.43 4.57
C ARG A 25 -6.91 -3.93 4.77
N MET A 26 -5.70 -4.42 4.47
CA MET A 26 -5.35 -5.82 4.68
C MET A 26 -5.41 -6.17 6.17
N THR A 27 -4.92 -5.29 7.04
CA THR A 27 -4.97 -5.46 8.50
C THR A 27 -6.41 -5.37 9.02
N GLU A 28 -7.22 -4.43 8.53
CA GLU A 28 -8.63 -4.31 8.91
C GLU A 28 -9.44 -5.56 8.53
N GLU A 29 -9.30 -6.06 7.29
CA GLU A 29 -9.99 -7.30 6.88
C GLU A 29 -9.41 -8.54 7.58
N PHE A 30 -8.12 -8.57 7.86
CA PHE A 30 -7.55 -9.63 8.70
C PHE A 30 -8.17 -9.64 10.11
N LEU A 31 -8.32 -8.49 10.75
CA LEU A 31 -8.93 -8.37 12.08
C LEU A 31 -10.42 -8.73 12.07
N LYS A 32 -11.10 -8.48 10.94
CA LYS A 32 -12.53 -8.71 10.79
C LYS A 32 -12.86 -10.16 10.42
N GLU A 33 -12.06 -10.78 9.56
CA GLU A 33 -12.25 -12.18 9.15
C GLU A 33 -11.47 -13.18 10.02
N GLU A 34 -10.56 -12.72 10.90
CA GLU A 34 -9.60 -13.54 11.67
C GLU A 34 -8.79 -14.54 10.82
N SER A 35 -8.71 -14.30 9.51
CA SER A 35 -8.21 -15.27 8.54
C SER A 35 -7.30 -14.60 7.51
N PHE A 36 -6.01 -14.95 7.58
CA PHE A 36 -5.01 -14.50 6.60
C PHE A 36 -5.20 -15.12 5.20
N THR A 37 -5.90 -16.26 5.11
CA THR A 37 -6.12 -16.99 3.86
C THR A 37 -7.46 -16.70 3.21
N SER A 38 -8.26 -15.80 3.81
CA SER A 38 -9.53 -15.39 3.22
C SER A 38 -9.32 -14.76 1.86
N GLU A 39 -10.27 -14.98 0.96
CA GLU A 39 -10.20 -14.50 -0.42
C GLU A 39 -10.04 -12.97 -0.48
N SER A 40 -10.70 -12.25 0.43
CA SER A 40 -10.60 -10.79 0.60
C SER A 40 -9.18 -10.35 0.93
N VAL A 41 -8.55 -10.95 1.96
CA VAL A 41 -7.17 -10.63 2.39
C VAL A 41 -6.17 -11.01 1.30
N MET A 42 -6.37 -12.16 0.65
CA MET A 42 -5.55 -12.62 -0.46
C MET A 42 -5.66 -11.71 -1.68
N GLU A 43 -6.84 -11.15 -1.97
CA GLU A 43 -7.02 -10.17 -3.05
C GLU A 43 -6.32 -8.84 -2.73
N ILE A 44 -6.48 -8.33 -1.51
CA ILE A 44 -5.80 -7.12 -1.05
C ILE A 44 -4.28 -7.30 -1.11
N SER A 45 -3.77 -8.46 -0.66
CA SER A 45 -2.35 -8.80 -0.74
C SER A 45 -1.83 -8.82 -2.20
N ARG A 46 -2.56 -9.43 -3.13
CA ARG A 46 -2.21 -9.41 -4.56
C ARG A 46 -2.23 -8.00 -5.18
N ARG A 47 -3.10 -7.11 -4.69
CA ARG A 47 -3.14 -5.70 -5.14
C ARG A 47 -1.97 -4.92 -4.55
N LEU A 48 -1.67 -5.14 -3.27
CA LEU A 48 -0.52 -4.55 -2.59
C LEU A 48 0.79 -4.91 -3.28
N ASP A 49 1.01 -6.19 -3.58
CA ASP A 49 2.22 -6.68 -4.24
C ASP A 49 2.42 -6.03 -5.62
N ARG A 50 1.33 -5.89 -6.40
CA ARG A 50 1.38 -5.17 -7.68
C ARG A 50 1.81 -3.72 -7.53
N LYS A 51 1.29 -3.01 -6.52
CA LYS A 51 1.64 -1.61 -6.26
C LYS A 51 3.07 -1.43 -5.76
N ILE A 52 3.55 -2.34 -4.92
CA ILE A 52 4.96 -2.39 -4.50
C ILE A 52 5.87 -2.63 -5.70
N ASN A 53 5.53 -3.58 -6.58
CA ASN A 53 6.29 -3.87 -7.79
C ASN A 53 6.28 -2.70 -8.79
N GLU A 54 5.20 -1.92 -8.84
CA GLU A 54 5.11 -0.69 -9.64
C GLU A 54 5.98 0.41 -9.06
N TYR A 55 5.86 0.67 -7.75
CA TYR A 55 6.70 1.63 -7.02
C TYR A 55 8.19 1.30 -7.16
N MET A 56 8.58 0.05 -6.92
CA MET A 56 9.97 -0.38 -7.07
C MET A 56 10.47 -0.20 -8.50
N ARG A 57 9.66 -0.51 -9.52
CA ARG A 57 10.04 -0.28 -10.92
C ARG A 57 10.22 1.19 -11.24
N LEU A 58 9.30 2.06 -10.83
CA LEU A 58 9.41 3.50 -11.08
C LEU A 58 10.62 4.11 -10.36
N ASN A 59 10.83 3.73 -9.09
CA ASN A 59 11.96 4.21 -8.30
C ASN A 59 13.32 3.69 -8.84
N PHE A 60 13.35 2.48 -9.40
CA PHE A 60 14.55 1.91 -10.00
C PHE A 60 14.83 2.47 -11.41
N VAL A 61 13.79 2.74 -12.21
CA VAL A 61 13.92 3.31 -13.56
C VAL A 61 14.30 4.79 -13.52
N HIS A 62 13.84 5.55 -12.52
CA HIS A 62 14.16 6.98 -12.39
C HIS A 62 15.61 7.26 -11.92
N ASN A 63 16.31 6.25 -11.37
CA ASN A 63 17.66 6.40 -10.82
C ASN A 63 18.76 5.89 -11.77
N ARG A 64 18.53 5.93 -13.09
CA ARG A 64 19.44 5.47 -14.14
C ARG A 64 19.70 6.57 -15.16
#